data_AF-A0A970CJ12-F1
#
_entry.id   AF-A0A970CJ12-F1
#
_cell.length_a   1.000
_cell.length_b   1.000
_cell.length_c   1.000
_cell.angle_alpha   90.00
_cell.angle_beta   90.00
_cell.angle_gamma   90.00
#
_symmetry.space_group_name_H-M   'P 1'
#
loop_
_entity.id
_entity.type
_entity.pdbx_description
1 polymer ?
#
loop_
_entity_poly.entity_id
_entity_poly.type
_entity_poly.pdbx_seq_one_letter_code
_entity_poly.pdbx_strand_id
1 'polypeptide(L)'
;MYKLSRFEKIDDKYNYEQIENWAENFFFNLLNMFNAFFVHIELAEVVLRMEAIPFTELVVEQLENENEEVIKIASNKVEELATLEIDFMKSYLD
;
A
#
# COMPACT_ATOMS: atom_id res chain seq x y z
N MET A 1 -6.79 24.66 -12.93
CA MET A 1 -5.50 24.03 -13.27
C MET A 1 -5.81 22.59 -13.66
N TYR A 2 -5.68 22.22 -14.94
CA TYR A 2 -5.88 20.83 -15.36
C TYR A 2 -4.69 20.01 -14.85
N LYS A 3 -4.91 19.18 -13.82
CA LYS A 3 -3.94 18.16 -13.41
C LYS A 3 -4.22 16.92 -14.25
N LEU A 4 -3.22 16.48 -15.01
CA LEU A 4 -3.25 15.18 -15.67
C LEU A 4 -3.16 14.10 -14.58
N SER A 5 -4.08 13.14 -14.64
CA SER A 5 -4.05 11.91 -13.83
C SER A 5 -2.69 11.25 -13.96
N ARG A 6 -2.17 10.71 -12.85
CA ARG A 6 -0.96 9.86 -12.87
C ARG A 6 -1.17 8.56 -13.66
N PHE A 7 -2.43 8.15 -13.81
CA PHE A 7 -2.83 6.90 -14.43
C PHE A 7 -3.52 7.15 -15.78
N GLU A 8 -3.16 6.32 -16.75
CA GLU A 8 -3.73 6.35 -18.08
C GLU A 8 -5.15 5.80 -18.09
N LYS A 9 -5.92 6.22 -19.09
CA LYS A 9 -7.23 5.63 -19.40
C LYS A 9 -7.14 4.84 -20.70
N ILE A 10 -7.61 3.61 -20.69
CA ILE A 10 -7.78 2.74 -21.85
C ILE A 10 -9.28 2.50 -21.99
N ASP A 11 -9.87 2.87 -23.14
CA ASP A 11 -11.31 2.77 -23.39
C ASP A 11 -12.18 3.42 -22.28
N ASP A 12 -11.82 4.65 -21.89
CA ASP A 12 -12.43 5.45 -20.83
C ASP A 12 -12.34 4.87 -19.40
N LYS A 13 -11.71 3.70 -19.21
CA LYS A 13 -11.44 3.10 -17.90
C LYS A 13 -10.00 3.33 -17.49
N TYR A 14 -9.76 3.52 -16.19
CA TYR A 14 -8.39 3.60 -15.70
C TYR A 14 -7.64 2.29 -15.92
N ASN A 15 -6.36 2.39 -16.28
CA ASN A 15 -5.50 1.22 -16.44
C ASN A 15 -5.24 0.57 -15.08
N TYR A 16 -5.96 -0.52 -14.83
CA TYR A 16 -5.93 -1.27 -13.57
C TYR A 16 -4.52 -1.80 -13.24
N GLU A 17 -3.83 -2.38 -14.22
CA GLU A 17 -2.47 -2.91 -14.05
C GLU A 17 -1.48 -1.80 -13.65
N GLN A 18 -1.62 -0.61 -14.23
CA GLN A 18 -0.79 0.53 -13.84
C GLN A 18 -1.03 0.97 -12.39
N ILE A 19 -2.28 0.93 -11.93
CA ILE A 19 -2.64 1.29 -10.55
C ILE A 19 -2.10 0.24 -9.57
N GLU A 20 -2.25 -1.05 -9.88
CA GLU A 20 -1.72 -2.13 -9.05
C GLU A 20 -0.20 -2.07 -8.97
N ASN A 21 0.49 -1.90 -10.11
CA ASN A 21 1.95 -1.74 -10.13
C ASN A 21 2.40 -0.56 -9.28
N TRP A 22 1.65 0.55 -9.30
CA TRP A 22 1.94 1.68 -8.42
C TRP A 22 1.75 1.32 -6.94
N ALA A 23 0.64 0.64 -6.60
CA ALA A 23 0.33 0.22 -5.23
C ALA A 23 1.39 -0.75 -4.67
N GLU A 24 1.84 -1.72 -5.46
CA GLU A 24 2.90 -2.67 -5.10
C GLU A 24 4.22 -1.94 -4.83
N ASN A 25 4.62 -1.03 -5.71
CA ASN A 25 5.83 -0.23 -5.53
C ASN A 25 5.73 0.68 -4.30
N PHE A 26 4.57 1.29 -4.06
CA PHE A 26 4.31 2.09 -2.87
C PHE A 26 4.48 1.27 -1.59
N PHE A 27 3.84 0.10 -1.52
CA PHE A 27 3.94 -0.79 -0.36
C PHE A 27 5.37 -1.29 -0.15
N PHE A 28 6.05 -1.72 -1.21
CA PHE A 28 7.46 -2.14 -1.12
C PHE A 28 8.38 -1.04 -0.59
N ASN A 29 8.18 0.21 -1.01
CA ASN A 29 8.92 1.35 -0.48
C ASN A 29 8.64 1.59 1.01
N LEU A 30 7.41 1.40 1.46
CA LEU A 30 7.08 1.45 2.89
C LEU A 30 7.80 0.36 3.68
N LEU A 31 7.80 -0.89 3.21
CA LEU A 31 8.52 -1.99 3.87
C LEU A 31 10.03 -1.70 3.97
N ASN A 32 10.64 -1.20 2.90
CA ASN A 32 12.05 -0.81 2.93
C ASN A 32 12.34 0.29 3.95
N MET A 33 11.43 1.27 4.08
CA MET A 33 11.54 2.29 5.12
C MET A 33 11.39 1.67 6.51
N PHE A 34 10.44 0.76 6.72
CA PHE A 34 10.21 0.09 7.99
C PHE A 34 11.36 -0.80 8.44
N ASN A 35 12.10 -1.42 7.50
CA ASN A 35 13.29 -2.21 7.82
C ASN A 35 14.31 -1.41 8.66
N ALA A 36 14.49 -0.12 8.37
CA ALA A 36 15.39 0.74 9.14
C ALA A 36 14.92 0.93 10.60
N PHE A 37 13.63 0.84 10.85
CA PHE A 37 13.04 0.98 12.19
C PHE A 37 12.93 -0.35 12.93
N PHE A 38 12.72 -1.46 12.22
CA PHE A 38 12.32 -2.75 12.79
C PHE A 38 13.46 -3.76 12.95
N VAL A 39 14.64 -3.51 12.37
CA VAL A 39 15.79 -4.45 12.36
C VAL A 39 16.25 -4.96 13.74
N HIS A 40 15.99 -4.22 14.81
CA HIS A 40 16.36 -4.60 16.18
C HIS A 40 15.15 -4.82 17.10
N ILE A 41 13.95 -4.91 16.52
CA ILE A 41 12.69 -5.09 17.24
C ILE A 41 12.31 -6.57 17.18
N GLU A 42 11.77 -7.10 18.29
CA GLU A 42 11.24 -8.46 18.31
C GLU A 42 10.06 -8.62 17.33
N LEU A 43 9.98 -9.76 16.65
CA LEU A 43 8.98 -9.98 15.60
C LEU A 43 7.54 -9.77 16.08
N ALA A 44 7.21 -10.16 17.32
CA ALA A 44 5.88 -9.93 17.90
C ALA A 44 5.52 -8.45 17.98
N GLU A 45 6.49 -7.59 18.34
CA GLU A 45 6.32 -6.14 18.38
C GLU A 45 6.26 -5.54 16.97
N VAL A 46 7.00 -6.10 16.00
CA VAL A 46 6.89 -5.71 14.58
C VAL A 46 5.49 -5.97 14.04
N VAL A 47 4.92 -7.15 14.30
CA VAL A 47 3.55 -7.50 13.89
C VAL A 47 2.55 -6.51 14.47
N LEU A 48 2.60 -6.22 15.78
CA LEU A 48 1.70 -5.25 16.42
C LEU A 48 1.79 -3.85 15.79
N ARG A 49 3.00 -3.41 15.43
CA ARG A 49 3.19 -2.11 14.76
C ARG A 49 2.66 -2.10 13.35
N MET A 50 2.89 -3.18 12.59
CA MET A 50 2.37 -3.34 11.23
C MET A 50 0.85 -3.34 11.20
N GLU A 51 0.19 -4.01 12.15
CA GLU A 51 -1.27 -4.00 12.30
C GLU A 51 -1.84 -2.62 12.64
N ALA A 52 -1.06 -1.77 13.32
CA ALA A 52 -1.47 -0.43 13.70
C ALA A 52 -1.30 0.61 12.59
N ILE A 53 -0.60 0.29 11.50
CA ILE A 53 -0.35 1.23 10.40
C ILE A 53 -1.63 1.40 9.56
N PRO A 54 -2.12 2.64 9.36
CA PRO A 54 -3.31 2.90 8.55
C PRO A 54 -2.96 2.91 7.05
N PHE A 55 -2.57 1.77 6.50
CA PHE A 55 -2.06 1.66 5.12
C PHE A 55 -2.98 2.29 4.07
N THR A 56 -4.29 2.08 4.19
CA THR A 56 -5.29 2.65 3.28
C THR A 56 -5.32 4.17 3.35
N GLU A 57 -5.21 4.77 4.53
CA GLU A 57 -5.19 6.23 4.68
C GLU A 57 -3.93 6.83 4.04
N LEU A 58 -2.77 6.16 4.17
CA LEU A 58 -1.53 6.59 3.51
C LEU A 58 -1.66 6.60 1.98
N VAL A 59 -2.40 5.66 1.40
CA VAL A 59 -2.69 5.64 -0.04
C VAL A 59 -3.59 6.82 -0.43
N VAL A 60 -4.66 7.04 0.33
CA VAL A 60 -5.60 8.15 0.11
C VAL A 60 -4.86 9.49 0.12
N GLU A 61 -3.94 9.70 1.07
CA GLU A 61 -3.12 10.91 1.15
C GLU A 61 -2.21 11.06 -0.09
N GLN A 62 -1.55 9.98 -0.52
CA GLN A 62 -0.65 10.02 -1.69
C GLN A 62 -1.38 10.28 -3.01
N LEU A 63 -2.66 9.93 -3.07
CA LEU A 63 -3.52 10.02 -4.25
C LEU A 63 -4.68 11.02 -4.05
N GLU A 64 -4.59 11.96 -3.11
CA GLU A 64 -5.69 12.88 -2.71
C GLU A 64 -6.32 13.68 -3.87
N ASN A 65 -5.61 13.80 -5.00
CA ASN A 65 -6.03 14.56 -6.18
C ASN A 65 -6.44 13.66 -7.36
N GLU A 66 -6.46 12.34 -7.17
CA GLU A 66 -6.85 11.36 -8.18
C GLU A 66 -8.35 11.04 -8.11
N ASN A 67 -8.83 10.27 -9.09
CA ASN A 67 -10.20 9.80 -9.10
C ASN A 67 -10.47 8.79 -7.97
N GLU A 68 -11.67 8.84 -7.38
CA GLU A 68 -12.08 7.94 -6.31
C GLU A 68 -11.95 6.45 -6.68
N GLU A 69 -12.19 6.09 -7.95
CA GLU A 69 -12.00 4.73 -8.46
C GLU A 69 -10.53 4.30 -8.38
N VAL A 70 -9.62 5.17 -8.79
CA VAL A 70 -8.16 4.94 -8.73
C VAL A 70 -7.72 4.76 -7.28
N ILE A 71 -8.14 5.69 -6.40
CA ILE A 71 -7.80 5.65 -4.98
C ILE A 71 -8.28 4.34 -4.37
N LYS A 72 -9.50 3.91 -4.69
CA LYS A 72 -10.09 2.66 -4.19
C LYS A 72 -9.31 1.44 -4.67
N ILE A 73 -8.97 1.36 -5.96
CA ILE A 73 -8.19 0.24 -6.51
C ILE A 73 -6.83 0.14 -5.81
N ALA A 74 -6.10 1.26 -5.73
CA ALA A 74 -4.80 1.28 -5.09
C ALA A 74 -4.88 0.93 -3.59
N SER A 75 -5.87 1.48 -2.89
CA SER A 75 -6.07 1.23 -1.46
C SER A 75 -6.34 -0.24 -1.17
N ASN A 76 -7.27 -0.85 -1.92
CA ASN A 76 -7.58 -2.27 -1.78
C ASN A 76 -6.34 -3.14 -2.02
N LYS A 77 -5.52 -2.80 -3.03
CA LYS A 77 -4.31 -3.56 -3.33
C LYS A 77 -3.28 -3.47 -2.21
N VAL A 78 -3.07 -2.28 -1.64
CA VAL A 78 -2.16 -2.11 -0.50
C VAL A 78 -2.67 -2.82 0.75
N GLU A 79 -3.98 -2.77 1.02
CA GLU A 79 -4.59 -3.50 2.14
C GLU A 79 -4.42 -5.03 2.00
N GLU A 80 -4.61 -5.56 0.78
CA GLU A 80 -4.35 -6.97 0.46
C GLU A 80 -2.89 -7.34 0.79
N LEU A 81 -1.93 -6.58 0.26
CA LEU A 81 -0.50 -6.82 0.46
C LEU A 81 -0.10 -6.72 1.94
N ALA A 82 -0.60 -5.72 2.66
CA ALA A 82 -0.34 -5.54 4.08
C ALA A 82 -0.87 -6.72 4.90
N THR A 83 -2.10 -7.17 4.60
CA THR A 83 -2.71 -8.33 5.27
C THR A 83 -1.88 -9.59 5.05
N LEU A 84 -1.50 -9.87 3.80
CA LEU A 84 -0.69 -11.04 3.45
C LEU A 84 0.68 -11.03 4.15
N GLU A 85 1.35 -9.88 4.19
CA GLU A 85 2.65 -9.73 4.84
C GLU A 85 2.54 -9.92 6.37
N ILE A 86 1.51 -9.34 6.99
CA ILE A 86 1.24 -9.51 8.42
C ILE A 86 0.96 -10.97 8.78
N ASP A 87 0.11 -11.64 8.01
CA ASP A 87 -0.20 -13.06 8.22
C ASP A 87 1.04 -13.94 8.03
N PHE A 88 1.88 -13.61 7.05
CA PHE A 88 3.15 -14.28 6.86
C PHE A 88 4.09 -14.09 8.06
N MET A 89 4.23 -12.86 8.58
CA MET A 89 5.03 -12.60 9.79
C MET A 89 4.49 -13.34 11.01
N LYS A 90 3.17 -13.40 11.20
CA LYS A 90 2.53 -14.14 12.30
C LYS A 90 2.83 -15.63 12.27
N SER A 91 2.97 -16.23 11.08
CA SER A 91 3.28 -17.66 10.94
C SER A 91 4.63 -18.08 11.54
N TYR A 92 5.52 -17.12 11.82
CA TYR A 92 6.79 -17.35 12.51
C TYR A 92 6.70 -17.21 14.04
N LEU A 93 5.55 -16.77 14.56
CA LEU A 93 5.29 -16.63 16.01
C LEU A 93 4.56 -17.84 16.60
N ASP A 94 3.96 -18.67 15.74
CA ASP A 94 3.31 -19.95 16.07
C ASP A 94 4.34 -21.08 16.29
#